data_AF-A0A820KJP4-F1
#
_entry.id   AF-A0A820KJP4-F1
#
_cell.length_a   1.000
_cell.length_b   1.000
_cell.length_c   1.000
_cell.angle_alpha   90.00
_cell.angle_beta   90.00
_cell.angle_gamma   90.00
#
_symmetry.space_group_name_H-M   'P 1'
#
loop_
_entity.id
_entity.type
_entity.pdbx_description
1 polymer ?
#
loop_
_entity_poly.entity_id
_entity_poly.type
_entity_poly.pdbx_seq_one_letter_code
_entity_poly.pdbx_strand_id
1 'polypeptide(L)'
;MIPSFFIILDKLPLNQNGKVDRKQLPSPTFTDLSSNQLKHNNELLHPTNDIEVNIHRIWCEIFKQNQISTDTNIFSIGGHSLLMMELYHRYKIEFHLEQKQNSLSISNLFQLPTITHHAQLIQQSINTIITLDNYPWSLLHLIQARASFAQERIYLDEQIRFSSNETIMNNMYAIPLLYRISTMNDHVSITRLCHALQSVIKKHSILRTALYLDTNGVIMQDASLLSNAFETHTFSVINISNEE
;
A
#
# COMPACT_ATOMS: atom_id res chain seq x y z
N MET A 1 -9.07 10.87 -11.32
CA MET A 1 -8.12 11.22 -12.40
C MET A 1 -8.40 12.66 -12.80
N ILE A 2 -7.62 13.61 -12.29
CA ILE A 2 -7.73 15.04 -12.63
C ILE A 2 -6.45 15.39 -13.39
N PRO A 3 -6.53 15.94 -14.62
CA PRO A 3 -5.35 16.37 -15.37
C PRO A 3 -4.55 17.43 -14.60
N SER A 4 -3.23 17.30 -14.58
CA SER A 4 -2.35 18.30 -13.97
C SER A 4 -2.37 19.65 -14.70
N PHE A 5 -2.78 19.66 -15.99
CA PHE A 5 -2.81 20.85 -16.84
C PHE A 5 -4.03 20.82 -17.74
N PHE A 6 -4.58 22.01 -18.01
CA PHE A 6 -5.56 22.24 -19.05
C PHE A 6 -4.99 23.27 -20.03
N ILE A 7 -4.96 22.93 -21.32
CA ILE A 7 -4.51 23.83 -22.39
C ILE A 7 -5.70 24.06 -23.30
N ILE A 8 -6.11 25.32 -23.43
CA ILE A 8 -7.17 25.72 -24.36
C ILE A 8 -6.57 25.76 -25.76
N LEU A 9 -7.24 25.10 -26.70
CA LEU A 9 -6.91 25.08 -28.12
C LEU A 9 -8.14 25.51 -28.89
N ASP A 10 -7.97 26.44 -29.84
CA ASP A 10 -9.07 26.83 -30.74
C ASP A 10 -9.50 25.67 -31.64
N LYS A 11 -8.56 24.80 -32.02
CA LYS A 11 -8.82 23.61 -32.83
C LYS A 11 -7.82 22.51 -32.52
N LEU A 12 -8.28 21.26 -32.52
CA LEU A 12 -7.42 20.10 -32.40
C LEU A 12 -6.62 19.90 -33.71
N PRO A 13 -5.28 19.78 -33.65
CA PRO A 13 -4.49 19.43 -34.82
C PRO A 13 -4.83 17.99 -35.25
N LEU A 14 -5.16 17.82 -36.52
CA LEU A 14 -5.49 16.52 -37.10
C LEU A 14 -4.39 16.11 -38.09
N ASN A 15 -4.07 14.82 -38.12
CA ASN A 15 -3.23 14.24 -39.16
C ASN A 15 -4.03 14.06 -40.47
N GLN A 16 -3.34 13.62 -41.52
CA GLN A 16 -3.94 13.37 -42.85
C GLN A 16 -5.09 12.36 -42.83
N ASN A 17 -5.16 11.51 -41.80
CA ASN A 17 -6.21 10.50 -41.61
C ASN A 17 -7.37 11.00 -40.72
N GLY A 18 -7.40 12.30 -40.38
CA GLY A 18 -8.44 12.91 -39.55
C GLY A 18 -8.36 12.55 -38.05
N LYS A 19 -7.29 11.89 -37.59
CA LYS A 19 -7.05 11.61 -36.17
C LYS A 19 -6.24 12.73 -35.52
N VAL A 20 -6.40 12.95 -34.21
CA VAL A 20 -5.61 13.95 -33.47
C VAL A 20 -4.12 13.66 -33.59
N ASP A 21 -3.36 14.64 -34.08
CA ASP A 21 -1.91 14.57 -34.16
C ASP A 21 -1.28 14.99 -32.82
N ARG A 22 -0.98 13.99 -31.98
CA ARG A 22 -0.39 14.20 -30.65
C ARG A 22 0.97 14.90 -30.69
N LYS A 23 1.72 14.82 -31.80
CA LYS A 23 3.03 15.48 -31.92
C LYS A 23 2.92 16.98 -32.14
N GLN A 24 1.77 17.43 -32.66
CA GLN A 24 1.48 18.84 -32.88
C GLN A 24 0.74 19.49 -31.72
N LEU A 25 0.34 18.71 -30.69
CA LEU A 25 -0.18 19.28 -29.47
C LEU A 25 0.94 20.08 -28.78
N PRO A 26 0.66 21.32 -28.33
CA PRO A 26 1.63 22.08 -27.58
C PRO A 26 2.03 21.32 -26.32
N SER A 27 3.34 21.30 -26.04
CA SER A 27 3.83 20.78 -24.77
C SER A 27 3.49 21.75 -23.65
N PRO A 28 3.10 21.28 -22.46
CA PRO A 28 2.90 22.16 -21.32
C PRO A 28 4.23 22.83 -20.95
N THR A 29 4.38 24.11 -21.23
CA THR A 29 5.59 24.88 -20.92
C THR A 29 5.45 25.54 -19.55
N PHE A 30 6.53 25.65 -18.78
CA PHE A 30 6.52 26.38 -17.49
C PHE A 30 6.07 27.86 -17.65
N THR A 31 6.18 28.45 -18.84
CA THR A 31 5.67 29.81 -19.11
C THR A 31 4.15 29.89 -19.23
N ASP A 32 3.47 28.79 -19.63
CA ASP A 32 2.01 28.72 -19.67
C ASP A 32 1.37 28.67 -18.26
N LEU A 33 2.20 28.49 -17.23
CA LEU A 33 1.83 28.68 -15.82
C LEU A 33 1.48 30.14 -15.49
N SER A 34 1.95 31.10 -16.30
CA SER A 34 1.91 32.53 -15.94
C SER A 34 0.86 33.36 -16.68
N SER A 35 0.35 32.88 -17.82
CA SER A 35 -0.30 33.77 -18.76
C SER A 35 -1.83 33.74 -18.77
N ASN A 36 -2.56 32.61 -18.64
CA ASN A 36 -3.99 32.69 -19.01
C ASN A 36 -5.07 31.85 -18.31
N GLN A 37 -4.87 31.20 -17.15
CA GLN A 37 -6.03 30.80 -16.32
C GLN A 37 -5.81 30.44 -14.84
N LEU A 38 -4.60 30.59 -14.29
CA LEU A 38 -4.33 30.36 -12.86
C LEU A 38 -3.42 31.46 -12.29
N LYS A 39 -3.69 32.73 -12.61
CA LYS A 39 -3.34 33.83 -11.69
C LYS A 39 -4.32 33.84 -10.51
N HIS A 40 -4.43 32.72 -9.80
CA HIS A 40 -4.41 32.89 -8.35
C HIS A 40 -2.98 33.31 -8.05
N ASN A 41 -2.81 34.37 -7.28
CA ASN A 41 -1.54 34.75 -6.72
C ASN A 41 -1.02 33.57 -5.88
N ASN A 42 -0.36 32.58 -6.48
CA ASN A 42 0.28 31.49 -5.76
C ASN A 42 1.58 32.03 -5.17
N GLU A 43 1.46 33.01 -4.28
CA GLU A 43 2.38 33.06 -3.16
C GLU A 43 2.30 31.68 -2.51
N LEU A 44 3.43 30.99 -2.44
CA LEU A 44 3.53 29.75 -1.68
C LEU A 44 2.95 30.02 -0.29
N LEU A 45 1.82 29.41 0.02
CA LEU A 45 1.22 29.54 1.34
C LEU A 45 2.08 28.72 2.29
N HIS A 46 2.65 29.42 3.26
CA HIS A 46 3.51 28.83 4.26
C HIS A 46 2.66 28.28 5.40
N PRO A 47 3.13 27.22 6.09
CA PRO A 47 2.55 26.78 7.35
C PRO A 47 2.41 27.93 8.34
N THR A 48 1.22 28.05 8.93
CA THR A 48 0.87 29.13 9.87
C THR A 48 0.83 28.69 11.33
N ASN A 49 0.85 27.38 11.58
CA ASN A 49 0.83 26.79 12.91
C ASN A 49 1.73 25.55 13.00
N ASP A 50 2.06 25.12 14.22
CA ASP A 50 2.98 24.00 14.46
C ASP A 50 2.51 22.67 13.85
N ILE A 51 1.20 22.44 13.80
CA ILE A 51 0.63 21.24 13.17
C ILE A 51 0.87 21.26 11.66
N GLU A 52 0.61 22.40 11.00
CA GLU A 52 0.90 22.58 9.58
C GLU A 52 2.39 22.45 9.29
N VAL A 53 3.27 22.95 10.16
CA VAL A 53 4.74 22.82 10.01
C VAL A 53 5.14 21.34 10.01
N ASN A 54 4.63 20.56 10.97
CA ASN A 54 4.92 19.14 11.06
C ASN A 54 4.35 18.36 9.85
N ILE A 55 3.12 18.65 9.45
CA ILE A 55 2.52 18.00 8.27
C ILE A 55 3.29 18.36 7.00
N HIS A 56 3.66 19.63 6.83
CA HIS A 56 4.44 20.12 5.69
C HIS A 56 5.78 19.39 5.59
N ARG A 57 6.51 19.24 6.70
CA ARG A 57 7.73 18.43 6.77
C ARG A 57 7.49 17.01 6.28
N ILE A 58 6.45 16.35 6.76
CA ILE A 58 6.11 14.97 6.36
C ILE A 58 5.83 14.89 4.84
N TRP A 59 5.10 15.87 4.29
CA TRP A 59 4.83 15.92 2.84
C TRP A 59 6.11 16.11 2.03
N CYS A 60 6.95 17.06 2.42
CA CYS A 60 8.24 17.32 1.77
C CYS A 60 9.14 16.06 1.74
N GLU A 61 9.17 15.29 2.84
CA GLU A 61 9.90 14.03 2.92
C GLU A 61 9.35 12.96 1.96
N ILE A 62 8.01 12.80 1.91
CA ILE A 62 7.35 11.79 1.06
C ILE A 62 7.51 12.12 -0.43
N PHE A 63 7.26 13.38 -0.80
CA PHE A 63 7.32 13.83 -2.19
C PHE A 63 8.73 14.18 -2.66
N LYS A 64 9.72 14.21 -1.75
CA LYS A 64 11.10 14.63 -2.01
C LYS A 64 11.17 16.02 -2.65
N GLN A 65 10.36 16.95 -2.15
CA GLN A 65 10.29 18.33 -2.61
C GLN A 65 10.70 19.28 -1.48
N ASN A 66 11.40 20.36 -1.82
CA ASN A 66 11.88 21.32 -0.82
C ASN A 66 10.73 22.13 -0.19
N GLN A 67 9.68 22.42 -0.96
CA GLN A 67 8.58 23.25 -0.50
C GLN A 67 7.29 22.91 -1.24
N ILE A 68 6.21 22.75 -0.47
CA ILE A 68 4.84 22.53 -0.94
C ILE A 68 3.94 23.60 -0.31
N SER A 69 3.03 24.19 -1.09
CA SER A 69 2.08 25.18 -0.57
C SER A 69 1.00 24.49 0.28
N THR A 70 0.55 25.09 1.38
CA THR A 70 -0.37 24.44 2.32
C THR A 70 -1.77 24.14 1.75
N ASP A 71 -2.17 24.86 0.71
CA ASP A 71 -3.41 24.67 -0.06
C ASP A 71 -3.26 23.69 -1.22
N THR A 72 -2.05 23.15 -1.46
CA THR A 72 -1.80 22.23 -2.56
C THR A 72 -2.59 20.95 -2.38
N ASN A 73 -3.32 20.56 -3.42
CA ASN A 73 -4.00 19.28 -3.47
C ASN A 73 -2.97 18.16 -3.63
N ILE A 74 -2.97 17.17 -2.73
CA ILE A 74 -2.02 16.06 -2.80
C ILE A 74 -2.05 15.32 -4.14
N PHE A 75 -3.23 15.19 -4.75
CA PHE A 75 -3.39 14.46 -6.00
C PHE A 75 -2.87 15.23 -7.21
N SER A 76 -2.71 16.56 -7.13
CA SER A 76 -2.09 17.34 -8.20
C SER A 76 -0.57 17.20 -8.24
N ILE A 77 0.06 16.80 -7.13
CA ILE A 77 1.52 16.59 -7.03
C ILE A 77 1.92 15.11 -7.09
N GLY A 78 1.05 14.24 -7.59
CA GLY A 78 1.32 12.81 -7.76
C GLY A 78 0.96 11.94 -6.55
N GLY A 79 0.21 12.48 -5.58
CA GLY A 79 -0.37 11.70 -4.49
C GLY A 79 -1.29 10.59 -4.99
N HIS A 80 -1.25 9.45 -4.31
CA HIS A 80 -2.14 8.31 -4.57
C HIS A 80 -2.51 7.60 -3.27
N SER A 81 -3.33 6.55 -3.37
CA SER A 81 -3.90 5.87 -2.20
C SER A 81 -2.86 5.33 -1.22
N LEU A 82 -1.79 4.72 -1.74
CA LEU A 82 -0.69 4.23 -0.90
C LEU A 82 0.04 5.38 -0.17
N LEU A 83 0.29 6.52 -0.82
CA LEU A 83 0.90 7.68 -0.16
C LEU A 83 -0.03 8.30 0.88
N MET A 84 -1.35 8.33 0.63
CA MET A 84 -2.34 8.73 1.62
C MET A 84 -2.35 7.81 2.84
N MET A 85 -2.18 6.51 2.63
CA MET A 85 -2.09 5.54 3.73
C MET A 85 -0.78 5.72 4.52
N GLU A 86 0.33 5.98 3.84
CA GLU A 86 1.61 6.30 4.50
C GLU A 86 1.51 7.59 5.32
N LEU A 87 0.94 8.66 4.75
CA LEU A 87 0.66 9.91 5.47
C LEU A 87 -0.20 9.68 6.70
N TYR A 88 -1.30 8.95 6.54
CA TYR A 88 -2.19 8.62 7.65
C TYR A 88 -1.45 7.92 8.78
N HIS A 89 -0.60 6.95 8.48
CA HIS A 89 0.18 6.25 9.49
C HIS A 89 1.21 7.18 10.15
N ARG A 90 1.96 7.97 9.37
CA ARG A 90 2.93 8.94 9.90
C ARG A 90 2.26 9.98 10.80
N TYR A 91 1.08 10.48 10.44
CA TYR A 91 0.31 11.39 11.29
C TYR A 91 -0.08 10.74 12.62
N LYS A 92 -0.51 9.46 12.59
CA LYS A 92 -0.86 8.77 13.82
C LYS A 92 0.33 8.62 14.76
N ILE A 93 1.52 8.34 14.23
CA ILE A 93 2.76 8.25 15.01
C ILE A 93 3.16 9.63 15.54
N GLU A 94 3.32 10.61 14.63
CA GLU A 94 3.84 11.96 14.92
C GLU A 94 2.99 12.69 15.97
N PHE A 95 1.66 12.60 15.85
CA PHE A 95 0.73 13.28 16.77
C PHE A 95 0.21 12.36 17.89
N HIS A 96 0.83 11.19 18.08
CA HIS A 96 0.47 10.20 19.11
C HIS A 96 -1.03 9.82 19.11
N LEU A 97 -1.62 9.71 17.92
CA LEU A 97 -3.01 9.34 17.70
C LEU A 97 -3.21 7.82 17.63
N GLU A 98 -2.14 7.02 17.69
CA GLU A 98 -2.23 5.55 17.73
C GLU A 98 -2.81 5.03 19.05
N GLN A 99 -2.47 5.67 20.17
CA GLN A 99 -2.89 5.20 21.49
C GLN A 99 -4.25 5.74 21.92
N LYS A 100 -4.87 6.57 21.08
CA LYS A 100 -6.19 7.13 21.33
C LYS A 100 -7.13 6.53 20.28
N GLN A 101 -8.31 6.08 20.68
CA GLN A 101 -9.39 5.82 19.72
C GLN A 101 -9.85 7.17 19.15
N ASN A 102 -9.11 7.66 18.15
CA ASN A 102 -9.29 8.97 17.57
C ASN A 102 -10.22 8.94 16.35
N SER A 103 -10.90 10.06 16.14
CA SER A 103 -11.83 10.30 15.03
C SER A 103 -11.16 10.53 13.67
N LEU A 104 -9.82 10.43 13.58
CA LEU A 104 -9.11 10.66 12.32
C LEU A 104 -9.41 9.53 11.34
N SER A 105 -10.39 9.77 10.48
CA SER A 105 -10.77 8.89 9.39
C SER A 105 -9.88 9.12 8.18
N ILE A 106 -9.35 8.04 7.61
CA ILE A 106 -8.66 8.07 6.33
C ILE A 106 -9.54 8.69 5.24
N SER A 107 -10.85 8.42 5.27
CA SER A 107 -11.80 8.96 4.28
C SER A 107 -11.83 10.49 4.28
N ASN A 108 -11.77 11.11 5.47
CA ASN A 108 -11.76 12.58 5.59
C ASN A 108 -10.48 13.18 4.99
N LEU A 109 -9.33 12.50 5.15
CA LEU A 109 -8.07 12.94 4.55
C LEU A 109 -8.13 12.90 3.01
N PHE A 110 -8.85 11.93 2.42
CA PHE A 110 -9.07 11.88 0.97
C PHE A 110 -10.01 12.98 0.47
N GLN A 111 -11.05 13.30 1.25
CA GLN A 111 -12.02 14.34 0.90
C GLN A 111 -11.44 15.75 0.98
N LEU A 112 -10.52 15.97 1.92
CA LEU A 112 -9.89 17.27 2.15
C LEU A 112 -8.36 17.17 1.93
N PRO A 113 -7.88 17.14 0.68
CA PRO A 113 -6.54 16.68 0.34
C PRO A 113 -5.47 17.77 0.38
N THR A 114 -5.51 18.69 1.35
CA THR A 114 -4.49 19.75 1.51
C THR A 114 -3.92 19.76 2.92
N ILE A 115 -2.71 20.32 3.09
CA ILE A 115 -2.04 20.41 4.39
C ILE A 115 -2.91 21.18 5.39
N THR A 116 -3.49 22.30 4.99
CA THR A 116 -4.38 23.10 5.86
C THR A 116 -5.56 22.29 6.39
N HIS A 117 -6.23 21.52 5.52
CA HIS A 117 -7.36 20.71 5.98
C HIS A 117 -6.92 19.50 6.81
N HIS A 118 -5.80 18.86 6.46
CA HIS A 118 -5.24 17.78 7.28
C HIS A 118 -4.89 18.28 8.68
N ALA A 119 -4.33 19.48 8.80
CA ALA A 119 -4.04 20.11 10.09
C ALA A 119 -5.31 20.33 10.92
N GLN A 120 -6.38 20.82 10.30
CA GLN A 120 -7.68 21.00 10.97
C GLN A 120 -8.25 19.67 11.49
N LEU A 121 -8.23 18.62 10.65
CA LEU A 121 -8.71 17.29 11.03
C LEU A 121 -7.90 16.70 12.20
N ILE A 122 -6.58 16.89 12.16
CA ILE A 122 -5.69 16.43 13.24
C ILE A 122 -5.96 17.21 14.53
N GLN A 123 -6.08 18.53 14.47
CA GLN A 123 -6.41 19.38 15.62
C GLN A 123 -7.75 18.96 16.26
N GLN A 124 -8.78 18.69 15.46
CA GLN A 124 -10.07 18.18 15.93
C GLN A 124 -9.90 16.82 16.63
N SER A 125 -9.10 15.93 16.05
CA SER A 125 -8.84 14.60 16.62
C SER A 125 -8.06 14.66 17.93
N ILE A 126 -7.14 15.62 18.08
CA ILE A 126 -6.38 15.84 19.32
C ILE A 126 -7.31 16.32 20.45
N ASN A 127 -8.25 17.21 20.12
CA ASN A 127 -9.20 17.79 21.07
C ASN A 127 -10.30 16.80 21.50
N THR A 128 -10.58 15.78 20.68
CA THR A 128 -11.61 14.78 20.96
C THR A 128 -11.01 13.63 21.76
N ILE A 129 -11.00 13.74 23.09
CA ILE A 129 -10.60 12.62 23.96
C ILE A 129 -11.81 11.68 24.09
N ILE A 130 -11.81 10.58 23.35
CA ILE A 130 -12.70 9.45 23.64
C ILE A 130 -11.97 8.59 24.69
N THR A 131 -12.37 8.71 25.96
CA THR A 131 -11.95 7.79 27.01
C THR A 131 -12.70 6.47 26.84
N LEU A 132 -12.18 5.58 26.01
CA LEU A 132 -12.50 4.16 26.07
C LEU A 132 -11.24 3.44 26.53
N ASP A 133 -11.42 2.48 27.43
CA ASP A 133 -10.34 1.69 28.00
C ASP A 133 -9.38 1.24 26.88
N ASN A 134 -8.13 1.65 27.03
CA ASN A 134 -7.03 1.19 26.20
C ASN A 134 -6.94 -0.32 26.38
N TYR A 135 -7.68 -1.07 25.57
CA TYR A 135 -7.21 -2.37 25.16
C TYR A 135 -6.11 -2.05 24.16
N PRO A 136 -4.82 -2.17 24.52
CA PRO A 136 -3.84 -2.28 23.48
C PRO A 136 -4.36 -3.40 22.58
N TRP A 137 -4.52 -3.14 21.29
CA TRP A 137 -4.42 -4.21 20.31
C TRP A 137 -2.97 -4.64 20.40
N SER A 138 -2.67 -5.32 21.51
CA SER A 138 -1.43 -5.98 21.73
C SER A 138 -1.29 -6.82 20.49
N LEU A 139 -0.14 -6.68 19.85
CA LEU A 139 0.50 -7.77 19.14
C LEU A 139 0.64 -8.94 20.11
N LEU A 140 -0.48 -9.46 20.64
CA LEU A 140 -0.59 -10.82 21.06
C LEU A 140 -0.14 -11.52 19.80
N HIS A 141 1.08 -12.04 19.87
CA HIS A 141 1.58 -13.04 18.97
C HIS A 141 0.63 -14.21 19.20
N LEU A 142 -0.57 -14.09 18.62
CA LEU A 142 -1.61 -15.08 18.75
C LEU A 142 -1.12 -16.21 17.88
N ILE A 143 -0.33 -17.07 18.54
CA ILE A 143 0.12 -18.34 18.01
C ILE A 143 -1.11 -19.09 17.52
N GLN A 144 -2.23 -18.94 18.23
CA GLN A 144 -3.54 -19.45 17.87
C GLN A 144 -4.58 -18.32 17.90
N ALA A 145 -5.35 -18.16 16.83
CA ALA A 145 -6.44 -17.19 16.73
C ALA A 145 -7.57 -17.74 15.87
N ARG A 146 -8.72 -17.07 15.89
CA ARG A 146 -9.73 -17.27 14.85
C ARG A 146 -9.15 -16.85 13.50
N ALA A 147 -9.49 -17.58 12.44
CA ALA A 147 -9.16 -17.18 11.09
C ALA A 147 -9.86 -15.85 10.72
N SER A 148 -9.20 -15.03 9.90
CA SER A 148 -9.86 -13.87 9.29
C SER A 148 -10.97 -14.32 8.34
N PHE A 149 -11.95 -13.46 8.09
CA PHE A 149 -13.04 -13.76 7.15
C PHE A 149 -12.55 -14.19 5.75
N ALA A 150 -11.42 -13.62 5.29
CA ALA A 150 -10.81 -14.02 4.02
C ALA A 150 -10.23 -15.43 4.08
N GLN A 151 -9.55 -15.78 5.17
CA GLN A 151 -9.03 -17.13 5.42
C GLN A 151 -10.19 -18.15 5.56
N GLU A 152 -11.25 -17.82 6.31
CA GLU A 152 -12.44 -18.68 6.46
C GLU A 152 -13.05 -19.01 5.10
N ARG A 153 -13.23 -17.99 4.25
CA ARG A 153 -13.78 -18.17 2.89
C ARG A 153 -12.92 -19.10 2.05
N ILE A 154 -11.59 -18.90 2.04
CA ILE A 154 -10.67 -19.71 1.24
C ILE A 154 -10.67 -21.16 1.76
N TYR A 155 -10.60 -21.35 3.07
CA TYR A 155 -10.64 -22.67 3.70
C TYR A 155 -11.93 -23.43 3.36
N LEU A 156 -13.09 -22.78 3.48
CA LEU A 156 -14.37 -23.43 3.14
C LEU A 156 -14.48 -23.80 1.66
N ASP A 157 -14.09 -22.88 0.76
CA ASP A 157 -14.09 -23.15 -0.68
C ASP A 157 -13.16 -24.32 -1.04
N GLU A 158 -12.00 -24.40 -0.38
CA GLU A 158 -11.08 -25.53 -0.51
C GLU A 158 -11.70 -26.85 0.01
N GLN A 159 -12.28 -26.87 1.22
CA GLN A 159 -12.89 -28.07 1.81
C GLN A 159 -14.10 -28.58 1.01
N ILE A 160 -14.97 -27.68 0.52
CA ILE A 160 -16.11 -28.04 -0.32
C ILE A 160 -15.63 -28.73 -1.60
N ARG A 161 -14.60 -28.18 -2.25
CA ARG A 161 -14.07 -28.72 -3.50
C ARG A 161 -13.29 -30.02 -3.32
N PHE A 162 -12.66 -30.24 -2.17
CA PHE A 162 -12.06 -31.54 -1.84
C PHE A 162 -13.12 -32.64 -1.67
N SER A 163 -14.33 -32.30 -1.24
CA SER A 163 -15.43 -33.27 -1.05
C SER A 163 -16.11 -33.71 -2.36
N SER A 164 -16.02 -32.88 -3.41
CA SER A 164 -16.38 -33.29 -4.76
C SER A 164 -15.25 -34.12 -5.36
N ASN A 165 -15.49 -35.40 -5.65
CA ASN A 165 -14.56 -36.37 -6.24
C ASN A 165 -14.05 -36.01 -7.66
N GLU A 166 -13.77 -34.75 -7.97
CA GLU A 166 -13.06 -34.35 -9.17
C GLU A 166 -11.56 -34.39 -8.87
N THR A 167 -10.86 -35.35 -9.48
CA THR A 167 -9.41 -35.59 -9.43
C THR A 167 -8.60 -34.47 -10.12
N ILE A 168 -9.02 -33.22 -9.98
CA ILE A 168 -8.27 -32.05 -10.43
C ILE A 168 -7.64 -31.48 -9.17
N MET A 169 -6.31 -31.47 -9.10
CA MET A 169 -5.61 -30.75 -8.04
C MET A 169 -6.10 -29.30 -8.05
N ASN A 170 -6.90 -28.93 -7.05
CA ASN A 170 -7.57 -27.64 -6.98
C ASN A 170 -6.57 -26.54 -6.63
N ASN A 171 -5.85 -26.05 -7.64
CA ASN A 171 -4.79 -25.05 -7.49
C ASN A 171 -5.29 -23.60 -7.67
N MET A 172 -6.62 -23.37 -7.53
CA MET A 172 -7.26 -22.11 -7.94
C MET A 172 -6.76 -20.88 -7.17
N TYR A 173 -6.34 -21.07 -5.92
CA TYR A 173 -5.78 -20.01 -5.07
C TYR A 173 -4.27 -20.09 -4.93
N ALA A 174 -3.59 -21.00 -5.64
CA ALA A 174 -2.14 -20.96 -5.64
C ALA A 174 -1.65 -19.77 -6.43
N ILE A 175 -0.62 -19.14 -5.88
CA ILE A 175 0.06 -17.99 -6.49
C ILE A 175 1.45 -18.47 -6.88
N PRO A 176 1.60 -19.18 -8.01
CA PRO A 176 2.93 -19.58 -8.48
C PRO A 176 3.72 -18.34 -8.87
N LEU A 177 4.89 -18.18 -8.26
CA LEU A 177 5.80 -17.07 -8.55
C LEU A 177 7.01 -17.61 -9.32
N LEU A 178 7.27 -17.02 -10.49
CA LEU A 178 8.44 -17.33 -11.31
C LEU A 178 9.34 -16.10 -11.39
N TYR A 179 10.62 -16.27 -11.06
CA TYR A 179 11.62 -15.21 -11.08
C TYR A 179 12.77 -15.57 -12.00
N ARG A 180 13.20 -14.63 -12.86
CA ARG A 180 14.47 -14.71 -13.57
C ARG A 180 15.50 -13.88 -12.81
N ILE A 181 16.54 -14.54 -12.31
CA ILE A 181 17.61 -13.89 -11.56
C ILE A 181 18.82 -13.75 -12.50
N SER A 182 19.15 -12.53 -12.88
CA SER A 182 20.36 -12.21 -13.64
C SER A 182 21.49 -11.82 -12.69
N THR A 183 22.62 -12.49 -12.77
CA THR A 183 23.81 -12.20 -11.93
C THR A 183 24.99 -11.82 -12.80
N MET A 184 25.85 -10.92 -12.35
CA MET A 184 27.05 -10.51 -13.11
C MET A 184 28.01 -11.67 -13.42
N ASN A 185 27.98 -12.74 -12.62
CA ASN A 185 28.87 -13.90 -12.75
C ASN A 185 28.12 -15.16 -13.23
N ASP A 186 26.90 -15.04 -13.77
CA ASP A 186 26.02 -16.16 -14.21
C ASP A 186 25.90 -17.35 -13.23
N HIS A 187 26.06 -17.09 -11.93
CA HIS A 187 26.00 -18.09 -10.89
C HIS A 187 25.13 -17.61 -9.73
N VAL A 188 23.97 -18.26 -9.60
CA VAL A 188 23.12 -18.14 -8.41
C VAL A 188 23.49 -19.24 -7.44
N SER A 189 23.95 -18.88 -6.24
CA SER A 189 24.19 -19.87 -5.18
C SER A 189 22.85 -20.34 -4.62
N ILE A 190 22.46 -21.55 -5.00
CA ILE A 190 21.24 -22.22 -4.54
C ILE A 190 21.20 -22.29 -3.01
N THR A 191 22.31 -22.64 -2.37
CA THR A 191 22.41 -22.73 -0.91
C THR A 191 22.07 -21.39 -0.22
N ARG A 192 22.57 -20.27 -0.76
CA ARG A 192 22.27 -18.94 -0.21
C ARG A 192 20.80 -18.57 -0.43
N LEU A 193 20.24 -18.89 -1.59
CA LEU A 193 18.83 -18.66 -1.88
C LEU A 193 17.93 -19.47 -0.92
N CYS A 194 18.23 -20.74 -0.69
CA CYS A 194 17.52 -21.58 0.28
C CYS A 194 17.57 -20.98 1.68
N HIS A 195 18.74 -20.55 2.17
CA HIS A 195 18.85 -19.90 3.48
C HIS A 195 18.08 -18.57 3.58
N ALA A 196 18.06 -17.78 2.50
CA ALA A 196 17.29 -16.55 2.46
C ALA A 196 15.78 -16.84 2.56
N LEU A 197 15.27 -17.82 1.81
CA LEU A 197 13.87 -18.25 1.86
C LEU A 197 13.50 -18.79 3.25
N GLN A 198 14.35 -19.63 3.84
CA GLN A 198 14.16 -20.12 5.22
C GLN A 198 14.10 -18.96 6.22
N SER A 199 14.93 -17.93 6.06
CA SER A 199 14.92 -16.75 6.93
C SER A 199 13.60 -15.97 6.82
N VAL A 200 13.05 -15.84 5.60
CA VAL A 200 11.74 -15.21 5.38
C VAL A 200 10.62 -16.02 6.05
N ILE A 201 10.62 -17.35 5.90
CA ILE A 201 9.64 -18.23 6.56
C ILE A 201 9.73 -18.13 8.08
N LYS A 202 10.94 -18.08 8.64
CA LYS A 202 11.16 -17.91 10.09
C LYS A 202 10.69 -16.55 10.61
N LYS A 203 10.84 -15.49 9.81
CA LYS A 203 10.42 -14.12 10.15
C LYS A 203 8.90 -13.92 10.09
N HIS A 204 8.21 -14.57 9.15
CA HIS A 204 6.79 -14.34 8.90
C HIS A 204 5.94 -15.55 9.32
N SER A 205 5.21 -15.43 10.44
CA SER A 205 4.36 -16.51 11.00
C SER A 205 3.30 -17.03 10.03
N ILE A 206 2.76 -16.19 9.14
CA ILE A 206 1.74 -16.58 8.16
C ILE A 206 2.21 -17.71 7.24
N LEU A 207 3.50 -17.79 6.93
CA LEU A 207 4.08 -18.85 6.09
C LEU A 207 4.21 -20.20 6.82
N ARG A 208 3.96 -20.21 8.13
CA ARG A 208 3.96 -21.40 9.00
C ARG A 208 2.61 -21.61 9.68
N THR A 209 1.57 -20.95 9.19
CA THR A 209 0.24 -21.01 9.78
C THR A 209 -0.56 -22.14 9.15
N ALA A 210 -1.11 -23.02 9.97
CA ALA A 210 -2.09 -24.02 9.57
C ALA A 210 -3.51 -23.51 9.90
N LEU A 211 -4.48 -23.87 9.06
CA LEU A 211 -5.90 -23.63 9.29
C LEU A 211 -6.59 -24.95 9.62
N TYR A 212 -7.44 -24.97 10.65
CA TYR A 212 -8.22 -26.15 11.01
C TYR A 212 -9.57 -25.77 11.63
N LEU A 213 -10.51 -26.72 11.61
CA LEU A 213 -11.80 -26.59 12.29
C LEU A 213 -11.66 -27.05 13.74
N ASP A 214 -12.04 -26.20 14.70
CA ASP A 214 -12.09 -26.58 16.12
C ASP A 214 -13.32 -27.43 16.44
N THR A 215 -13.43 -27.89 17.70
CA THR A 215 -14.56 -28.70 18.17
C THR A 215 -15.91 -27.98 18.13
N ASN A 216 -15.92 -26.64 18.00
CA ASN A 216 -17.12 -25.81 17.96
C ASN A 216 -17.50 -25.42 16.52
N GLY A 217 -16.77 -25.91 15.52
CA GLY A 217 -17.01 -25.55 14.11
C GLY A 217 -16.44 -24.19 13.71
N VAL A 218 -15.55 -23.61 14.51
CA VAL A 218 -14.86 -22.35 14.21
C VAL A 218 -13.54 -22.66 13.51
N ILE A 219 -13.26 -21.95 12.42
CA ILE A 219 -12.00 -22.08 11.71
C ILE A 219 -10.94 -21.27 12.46
N MET A 220 -9.93 -21.98 12.92
CA MET A 220 -8.81 -21.43 13.68
C MET A 220 -7.55 -21.41 12.81
N GLN A 221 -6.67 -20.45 13.11
CA GLN A 221 -5.34 -20.36 12.56
C GLN A 221 -4.31 -20.60 13.67
N ASP A 222 -3.28 -21.41 13.38
CA ASP A 222 -2.22 -21.73 14.33
C ASP A 222 -0.83 -21.76 13.67
N ALA A 223 0.07 -20.90 14.15
CA ALA A 223 1.43 -20.76 13.65
C ALA A 223 2.46 -21.68 14.33
N SER A 224 2.09 -22.40 15.38
CA SER A 224 2.97 -23.36 16.07
C SER A 224 2.96 -24.75 15.43
N LEU A 225 1.84 -25.16 14.83
CA LEU A 225 1.67 -26.51 14.28
C LEU A 225 2.72 -26.88 13.21
N LEU A 226 3.21 -25.90 12.46
CA LEU A 226 4.20 -26.09 11.39
C LEU A 226 5.55 -25.43 11.69
N SER A 227 5.82 -25.05 12.94
CA SER A 227 7.04 -24.30 13.29
C SER A 227 8.33 -25.03 12.90
N ASN A 228 8.31 -26.37 13.03
CA ASN A 228 9.45 -27.25 12.76
C ASN A 228 9.36 -27.90 11.37
N ALA A 229 8.20 -27.87 10.73
CA ALA A 229 7.98 -28.53 9.44
C ALA A 229 8.87 -27.96 8.33
N PHE A 230 9.21 -26.68 8.41
CA PHE A 230 10.01 -25.98 7.40
C PHE A 230 11.52 -25.95 7.67
N GLU A 231 12.00 -26.53 8.78
CA GLU A 231 13.45 -26.61 9.05
C GLU A 231 14.15 -27.67 8.19
N THR A 232 13.39 -28.68 7.74
CA THR A 232 13.89 -29.80 6.93
C THR A 232 13.42 -29.78 5.48
N HIS A 233 12.60 -28.80 5.07
CA HIS A 233 12.13 -28.72 3.69
C HIS A 233 13.28 -28.35 2.75
N THR A 234 13.69 -29.32 1.94
CA THR A 234 14.61 -29.12 0.83
C THR A 234 13.82 -28.49 -0.32
N PHE A 235 14.07 -27.21 -0.59
CA PHE A 235 13.60 -26.59 -1.84
C PHE A 235 14.24 -27.33 -3.01
N SER A 236 13.43 -27.84 -3.94
CA SER A 236 13.92 -28.34 -5.21
C SER A 236 14.22 -27.15 -6.11
N VAL A 237 15.47 -27.03 -6.54
CA VAL A 237 15.84 -26.07 -7.58
C VAL A 237 15.96 -26.82 -8.89
N ILE A 238 15.07 -26.49 -9.82
CA ILE A 238 15.12 -26.99 -11.20
C ILE A 238 15.93 -25.96 -11.99
N ASN A 239 17.08 -26.38 -12.52
CA ASN A 239 17.85 -25.53 -13.42
C ASN A 239 17.24 -25.63 -14.82
N ILE A 240 16.55 -24.57 -15.25
CA ILE A 240 15.87 -24.48 -16.55
C ILE A 240 16.89 -24.24 -17.70
N SER A 241 18.18 -24.05 -17.40
CA SER A 241 19.21 -23.84 -18.44
C SER A 241 19.64 -25.12 -19.17
N ASN A 242 19.19 -26.30 -18.72
CA ASN A 242 19.66 -27.61 -19.22
C ASN A 242 18.52 -28.47 -19.78
N GLU A 243 17.66 -27.90 -20.63
CA GLU A 243 16.83 -28.70 -21.54
C GLU A 243 17.58 -28.84 -22.89
N GLU A 244 18.32 -29.94 -23.04
CA GLU A 244 18.43 -30.68 -24.31
C GLU A 244 17.51 -31.90 -24.24
#